data_AF-A0A1Y3YR38-F1
#
_entry.id   AF-A0A1Y3YR38-F1
#
_cell.length_a   1.000
_cell.length_b   1.000
_cell.length_c   1.000
_cell.angle_alpha   90.00
_cell.angle_beta   90.00
_cell.angle_gamma   90.00
#
_symmetry.space_group_name_H-M   'P 1'
#
loop_
_entity.id
_entity.type
_entity.pdbx_description
1 polymer ?
#
loop_
_entity_poly.entity_id
_entity_poly.type
_entity_poly.pdbx_seq_one_letter_code
_entity_poly.pdbx_strand_id
1 'polypeptide(L)'
;MKRVVLLMSLLLTVSVCTFAQKAKGGESKAKKTVEKLDAVLDLDDKQETKILEIYSKPKDQRGKVDAQLKEILTAEQFKKYQDYKAVEKAKRAEKGNNKERGDKKGNKKKG
;
A
#
# COMPACT_ATOMS: atom_id res chain seq x y z
N MET A 1 -37.25 38.72 -37.59
CA MET A 1 -36.44 37.79 -36.80
C MET A 1 -35.01 37.76 -37.36
N LYS A 2 -34.02 38.20 -36.59
CA LYS A 2 -32.58 37.95 -36.77
C LYS A 2 -31.88 38.47 -35.51
N ARG A 3 -31.93 37.66 -34.45
CA ARG A 3 -31.22 37.94 -33.19
C ARG A 3 -29.74 37.67 -33.47
N VAL A 4 -28.94 38.72 -33.38
CA VAL A 4 -27.48 38.67 -33.42
C VAL A 4 -27.03 37.71 -32.33
N VAL A 5 -26.41 36.62 -32.76
CA VAL A 5 -25.93 35.52 -31.92
C VAL A 5 -24.82 36.06 -31.03
N LEU A 6 -25.09 35.99 -29.74
CA LEU A 6 -24.21 36.29 -28.63
C LEU A 6 -23.05 35.28 -28.68
N LEU A 7 -21.93 35.69 -29.27
CA LEU A 7 -20.66 34.94 -29.29
C LEU A 7 -20.07 34.94 -27.88
N MET A 8 -20.57 34.02 -27.06
CA MET A 8 -20.03 33.69 -25.75
C MET A 8 -19.56 32.24 -25.75
N SER A 9 -18.36 32.04 -25.23
CA SER A 9 -17.67 30.76 -24.98
C SER A 9 -17.05 30.08 -26.20
N LEU A 10 -15.78 30.41 -26.44
CA LEU A 10 -14.85 29.43 -26.97
C LEU A 10 -13.57 29.39 -26.12
N LEU A 11 -13.58 28.40 -25.22
CA LEU A 11 -12.48 27.50 -24.86
C LEU A 11 -11.13 28.13 -24.51
N LEU A 12 -10.83 28.18 -23.21
CA LEU A 12 -9.50 27.90 -22.66
C LEU A 12 -9.65 27.48 -21.18
N THR A 13 -10.36 26.37 -20.95
CA THR A 13 -10.32 25.71 -19.65
C THR A 13 -8.99 24.98 -19.54
N VAL A 14 -8.13 25.55 -18.70
CA VAL A 14 -6.90 24.97 -18.16
C VAL A 14 -7.09 23.47 -17.94
N SER A 15 -6.33 22.64 -18.65
CA SER A 15 -6.22 21.22 -18.37
C SER A 15 -5.59 21.05 -16.99
N VAL A 16 -6.43 21.11 -15.95
CA VAL A 16 -6.06 20.75 -14.58
C VAL A 16 -5.54 19.32 -14.60
N CYS A 17 -4.29 19.14 -14.17
CA CYS A 17 -3.65 17.85 -13.96
C CYS A 17 -4.66 16.87 -13.34
N THR A 18 -5.05 15.85 -14.08
CA THR A 18 -5.90 14.78 -13.58
C THR A 18 -5.05 13.87 -12.68
N PHE A 19 -4.63 14.37 -11.52
CA PHE A 19 -4.13 13.54 -10.43
C PHE A 19 -5.34 13.07 -9.60
N ALA A 20 -6.19 12.25 -10.22
CA ALA A 20 -7.37 11.66 -9.60
C ALA A 20 -7.35 10.15 -9.77
N GLN A 21 -6.31 9.49 -9.23
CA GLN A 21 -6.30 8.04 -8.98
C GLN A 21 -5.72 7.74 -7.59
N LYS A 22 -6.18 8.45 -6.55
CA LYS A 22 -5.75 8.16 -5.18
C LYS A 22 -6.90 8.31 -4.19
N ALA A 23 -7.90 7.45 -4.29
CA ALA A 23 -8.92 7.37 -3.24
C ALA A 23 -9.43 5.95 -2.94
N LYS A 24 -9.53 5.03 -3.91
CA LYS A 24 -10.11 3.70 -3.65
C LYS A 24 -9.11 2.57 -3.36
N GLY A 25 -7.81 2.83 -3.41
CA GLY A 25 -6.78 1.80 -3.21
C GLY A 25 -6.31 1.60 -1.77
N GLY A 26 -6.68 2.48 -0.83
CA GLY A 26 -6.18 2.45 0.55
C GLY A 26 -6.90 1.43 1.42
N GLU A 27 -8.23 1.47 1.40
CA GLU A 27 -9.08 0.63 2.26
C GLU A 27 -8.93 -0.88 1.94
N SER A 28 -8.88 -1.22 0.64
CA SER A 28 -8.66 -2.61 0.19
C SER A 28 -7.28 -3.14 0.62
N LYS A 29 -6.24 -2.29 0.66
CA LYS A 29 -4.90 -2.69 1.10
C LYS A 29 -4.81 -2.88 2.62
N ALA A 30 -5.54 -2.07 3.39
CA ALA A 30 -5.62 -2.23 4.84
C ALA A 30 -6.27 -3.57 5.19
N LYS A 31 -7.47 -3.84 4.64
CA LYS A 31 -8.20 -5.11 4.81
C LYS A 31 -7.35 -6.32 4.43
N LYS A 32 -6.73 -6.31 3.25
CA LYS A 32 -5.82 -7.38 2.81
C LYS A 32 -4.59 -7.57 3.69
N THR A 33 -4.18 -6.55 4.43
CA THR A 33 -3.07 -6.67 5.39
C THR A 33 -3.55 -7.34 6.67
N VAL A 34 -4.73 -6.96 7.16
CA VAL A 34 -5.37 -7.59 8.33
C VAL A 34 -5.63 -9.06 8.07
N GLU A 35 -6.25 -9.42 6.94
CA GLU A 35 -6.50 -10.83 6.56
C GLU A 35 -5.23 -11.70 6.57
N LYS A 36 -4.09 -11.14 6.15
CA LYS A 36 -2.81 -11.86 6.18
C LYS A 36 -2.25 -12.01 7.59
N LEU A 37 -2.48 -11.02 8.44
CA LEU A 37 -2.05 -11.08 9.83
C LEU A 37 -2.92 -12.05 10.61
N ASP A 38 -4.23 -12.02 10.38
CA ASP A 38 -5.18 -12.97 10.97
C ASP A 38 -4.80 -14.41 10.64
N ALA A 39 -4.62 -14.73 9.35
CA ALA A 39 -4.22 -16.07 8.91
C ALA A 39 -2.88 -16.60 9.51
N VAL A 40 -2.06 -15.75 10.11
CA VAL A 40 -0.77 -16.11 10.71
C VAL A 40 -0.80 -16.06 12.24
N LEU A 41 -1.62 -15.18 12.81
CA LEU A 41 -1.61 -14.83 14.22
C LEU A 41 -2.85 -15.30 14.97
N ASP A 42 -3.89 -15.74 14.25
CA ASP A 42 -5.21 -16.09 14.77
C ASP A 42 -5.74 -14.92 15.63
N LEU A 43 -6.12 -13.82 14.98
CA LEU A 43 -6.50 -12.58 15.66
C LEU A 43 -7.94 -12.69 16.17
N ASP A 44 -8.23 -12.05 17.31
CA ASP A 44 -9.63 -11.85 17.73
C ASP A 44 -10.23 -10.60 17.07
N ASP A 45 -11.57 -10.53 17.03
CA ASP A 45 -12.31 -9.41 16.41
C ASP A 45 -11.85 -8.03 16.93
N LYS A 46 -11.47 -7.94 18.21
CA LYS A 46 -10.99 -6.69 18.83
C LYS A 46 -9.59 -6.33 18.35
N GLN A 47 -8.69 -7.31 18.23
CA GLN A 47 -7.36 -7.15 17.67
C GLN A 47 -7.45 -6.74 16.19
N GLU A 48 -8.26 -7.43 15.39
CA GLU A 48 -8.45 -7.11 13.98
C GLU A 48 -8.91 -5.67 13.77
N THR A 49 -9.91 -5.23 14.54
CA THR A 49 -10.45 -3.87 14.44
C THR A 49 -9.37 -2.81 14.72
N LYS A 50 -8.56 -3.00 15.76
CA LYS A 50 -7.48 -2.06 16.10
C LYS A 50 -6.36 -2.07 15.06
N ILE A 51 -6.02 -3.25 14.54
CA ILE A 51 -5.01 -3.41 13.48
C ILE A 51 -5.51 -2.75 12.19
N LEU A 52 -6.78 -2.94 11.83
CA LEU A 52 -7.40 -2.29 10.68
C LEU A 52 -7.30 -0.77 10.79
N GLU A 53 -7.55 -0.21 11.97
CA GLU A 53 -7.43 1.23 12.21
C GLU A 53 -6.00 1.74 11.94
N ILE A 54 -4.98 1.00 12.41
CA ILE A 54 -3.56 1.32 12.14
C ILE A 54 -3.29 1.28 10.64
N TYR A 55 -3.69 0.21 9.94
CA TYR A 55 -3.41 0.06 8.52
C TYR A 55 -4.29 0.90 7.60
N SER A 56 -5.38 1.48 8.12
CA SER A 56 -6.22 2.43 7.39
C SER A 56 -5.60 3.83 7.33
N LYS A 57 -4.75 4.19 8.30
CA LYS A 57 -4.01 5.46 8.30
C LYS A 57 -3.01 5.51 7.14
N PRO A 58 -2.68 6.68 6.56
CA PRO A 58 -1.59 6.81 5.59
C PRO A 58 -0.25 6.35 6.16
N LYS A 59 0.66 5.78 5.35
CA LYS A 59 1.93 5.20 5.84
C LYS A 59 2.78 6.21 6.62
N ASP A 60 2.78 7.45 6.15
CA ASP A 60 3.39 8.64 6.73
C ASP A 60 2.82 9.01 8.10
N GLN A 61 1.58 8.62 8.41
CA GLN A 61 0.88 8.94 9.66
C GLN A 61 0.75 7.74 10.61
N ARG A 62 1.20 6.55 10.21
CA ARG A 62 1.13 5.34 11.05
C ARG A 62 2.11 5.35 12.22
N GLY A 63 3.17 6.15 12.15
CA GLY A 63 4.22 6.13 13.17
C GLY A 63 4.86 4.74 13.31
N LYS A 64 5.11 4.33 14.56
CA LYS A 64 5.75 3.04 14.89
C LYS A 64 4.73 1.91 14.97
N VAL A 65 4.35 1.37 13.82
CA VAL A 65 3.39 0.25 13.71
C VAL A 65 3.77 -0.92 14.61
N ASP A 66 5.05 -1.29 14.70
CA ASP A 66 5.47 -2.43 15.54
C ASP A 66 5.22 -2.19 17.03
N ALA A 67 5.31 -0.95 17.52
CA ALA A 67 5.01 -0.64 18.92
C ALA A 67 3.51 -0.76 19.19
N GLN A 68 2.68 -0.25 18.28
CA GLN A 68 1.22 -0.35 18.38
C GLN A 68 0.74 -1.81 18.30
N LEU A 69 1.36 -2.63 17.43
CA LEU A 69 1.07 -4.05 17.36
C LEU A 69 1.46 -4.79 18.64
N LYS A 70 2.56 -4.40 19.31
CA LYS A 70 2.98 -5.01 20.58
C LYS A 70 1.97 -4.77 21.71
N GLU A 71 1.24 -3.65 21.67
CA GLU A 71 0.19 -3.34 22.66
C GLU A 71 -1.13 -4.07 22.38
N ILE A 72 -1.38 -4.45 21.12
CA ILE A 72 -2.61 -5.12 20.69
C ILE A 72 -2.48 -6.64 20.77
N LEU A 73 -1.32 -7.17 20.39
CA LEU A 73 -1.05 -8.60 20.31
C LEU A 73 -0.55 -9.15 21.64
N THR A 74 -0.83 -10.43 21.90
CA THR A 74 -0.17 -11.16 22.99
C THR A 74 1.33 -11.33 22.69
N ALA A 75 2.13 -11.64 23.72
CA ALA A 75 3.57 -11.85 23.55
C ALA A 75 3.89 -12.96 22.53
N GLU A 76 3.09 -14.02 22.50
CA GLU A 76 3.23 -15.13 21.56
C GLU A 76 2.87 -14.73 20.13
N GLN A 77 1.73 -14.04 19.95
CA GLN A 77 1.33 -13.50 18.64
C GLN A 77 2.35 -12.47 18.13
N PHE A 78 2.88 -11.60 18.98
CA PHE A 78 3.89 -10.63 18.59
C PHE A 78 5.20 -11.30 18.14
N LYS A 79 5.59 -12.41 18.77
CA LYS A 79 6.74 -13.22 18.35
C LYS A 79 6.50 -13.84 16.96
N LYS A 80 5.34 -14.47 16.74
CA LYS A 80 4.96 -14.98 15.40
C LYS A 80 4.99 -13.89 14.33
N TYR A 81 4.53 -12.67 14.67
CA TYR A 81 4.58 -11.52 13.77
C TYR A 81 6.02 -11.11 13.41
N GLN A 82 6.93 -11.09 14.38
CA GLN A 82 8.37 -10.80 14.16
C GLN A 82 8.98 -11.81 13.19
N ASP A 83 8.71 -13.10 13.41
CA ASP A 83 9.22 -14.18 12.56
C ASP A 83 8.66 -14.07 11.13
N TYR A 84 7.35 -13.86 11.00
CA TYR A 84 6.70 -13.62 9.71
C TYR A 84 7.31 -12.42 8.96
N LYS A 85 7.54 -11.31 9.66
CA LYS A 85 8.15 -10.10 9.09
C LYS A 85 9.59 -10.36 8.63
N ALA A 86 10.37 -11.12 9.39
CA ALA A 86 11.73 -11.50 9.02
C ALA A 86 11.75 -12.36 7.74
N VAL A 87 10.84 -13.35 7.66
CA VAL A 87 10.67 -14.21 6.47
C VAL A 87 10.26 -13.38 5.25
N GLU A 88 9.29 -12.48 5.37
CA GLU A 88 8.87 -11.61 4.28
C GLU A 88 9.99 -10.66 3.81
N LYS A 89 10.81 -10.16 4.74
CA LYS A 89 11.99 -9.34 4.41
C LYS A 89 13.02 -10.17 3.64
N ALA A 90 13.29 -11.40 4.06
CA ALA A 90 14.21 -12.31 3.37
C ALA A 90 13.73 -12.63 1.95
N LYS A 91 12.45 -12.99 1.78
CA LYS A 91 11.83 -13.24 0.47
C LYS A 91 11.93 -12.04 -0.47
N ARG A 92 11.79 -10.81 0.05
CA ARG A 92 11.94 -9.59 -0.73
C ARG A 92 13.39 -9.32 -1.13
N ALA A 93 14.34 -9.55 -0.24
CA ALA A 93 15.76 -9.43 -0.54
C ALA A 93 16.19 -10.42 -1.65
N GLU A 94 15.71 -11.65 -1.58
CA GLU A 94 15.97 -12.68 -2.60
C GLU A 94 15.40 -12.28 -3.97
N LYS A 95 14.14 -11.80 -4.01
CA LYS A 95 13.52 -11.32 -5.25
C LYS A 95 14.20 -10.06 -5.82
N GLY A 96 14.67 -9.16 -4.96
CA GLY A 96 15.43 -7.97 -5.36
C GLY A 96 16.76 -8.36 -6.04
N ASN A 97 17.50 -9.28 -5.43
CA ASN A 97 18.77 -9.78 -5.97
C ASN A 97 18.58 -10.54 -7.31
N ASN A 98 17.46 -11.23 -7.50
CA ASN A 98 17.19 -11.96 -8.74
C ASN A 98 16.80 -11.03 -9.91
N LYS A 99 16.15 -9.90 -9.62
CA LYS A 99 15.81 -8.88 -10.62
C LYS A 99 17.07 -8.19 -11.16
N GLU A 100 18.01 -7.84 -10.28
CA GLU A 100 19.29 -7.22 -10.64
C GLU A 100 20.21 -8.16 -11.46
N ARG A 101 20.12 -9.48 -11.23
CA ARG A 101 20.80 -10.49 -12.07
C ARG A 101 20.15 -10.68 -13.44
N GLY A 102 18.84 -10.53 -13.55
CA GLY A 102 18.12 -10.60 -14.83
C GLY A 102 18.51 -9.46 -15.78
N ASP A 103 18.59 -8.24 -15.26
CA ASP A 103 18.97 -7.05 -16.05
C ASP A 103 20.44 -7.09 -16.52
N LYS A 104 21.36 -7.64 -15.72
CA LYS A 104 22.77 -7.82 -16.14
C LYS A 104 22.98 -8.88 -17.22
N LYS A 105 22.11 -9.89 -17.33
CA LYS A 105 22.25 -10.97 -18.33
C LYS A 105 21.73 -10.57 -19.72
N GLY A 106 20.90 -9.52 -19.82
CA GLY A 106 20.39 -8.98 -21.08
C GLY A 106 21.37 -8.08 -21.85
N ASN A 107 22.43 -7.57 -21.22
CA ASN A 107 23.31 -6.57 -21.83
C ASN A 107 24.59 -7.13 -22.49
N LYS A 108 24.72 -8.46 -22.69
CA LYS A 108 25.94 -9.07 -23.27
C LYS A 108 25.80 -9.58 -24.71
N LYS A 109 24.81 -9.09 -25.47
CA LYS A 109 24.61 -9.48 -26.88
C LYS A 109 24.39 -8.29 -27.81
N LYS A 110 25.31 -7.32 -27.78
CA LYS A 110 25.58 -6.38 -28.88
C LYS A 110 27.07 -6.03 -28.84
N GLY A 111 27.86 -6.86 -29.51
CA GLY A 111 29.28 -6.69 -29.80
C GLY A 111 29.58 -7.55 -31.01
#